data_AF-A0AA41NBY7-F1
#
_entry.id   AF-A0AA41NBY7-F1
#
_cell.length_a   1.000
_cell.length_b   1.000
_cell.length_c   1.000
_cell.angle_alpha   90.00
_cell.angle_beta   90.00
_cell.angle_gamma   90.00
#
_symmetry.space_group_name_H-M   'P 1'
#
loop_
_entity.id
_entity.type
_entity.pdbx_description
1 polymer ?
#
loop_
_entity_poly.entity_id
_entity_poly.type
_entity_poly.pdbx_seq_one_letter_code
_entity_poly.pdbx_strand_id
1 'polypeptide(L)'
;MQFTVLFQNMNVWERPVALQAELALTLQVLATVANSTLGDVLDQPLSTLGHIHCQLQACALVQPTAGPRPHGRHRHRHRLSHWLQRLQQAPQKEPPGCLQISVMFNLFRLLTLDLRCVASGHLCV
;
A
#
# COMPACT_ATOMS: atom_id res chain seq x y z
N MET A 1 11.46 9.76 1.40
CA MET A 1 10.14 9.56 2.04
C MET A 1 10.07 8.25 2.84
N GLN A 2 9.75 8.25 4.14
CA GLN A 2 9.51 6.98 4.86
C GLN A 2 8.10 6.46 4.59
N PHE A 3 7.97 5.23 4.09
CA PHE A 3 6.68 4.54 3.95
C PHE A 3 6.25 3.82 5.23
N THR A 4 6.43 4.41 6.41
CA THR A 4 6.08 3.73 7.67
C THR A 4 4.66 4.09 8.08
N VAL A 5 3.69 3.28 7.64
CA VAL A 5 2.38 3.21 8.30
C VAL A 5 2.26 1.85 8.98
N LEU A 6 2.12 1.87 10.31
CA LEU A 6 1.79 0.66 11.06
C LEU A 6 0.31 0.34 10.83
N PHE A 7 0.06 -0.63 9.94
CA PHE A 7 -1.30 -1.07 9.56
C PHE A 7 -2.13 -1.59 10.74
N GLN A 8 -1.48 -2.11 11.79
CA GLN A 8 -2.11 -2.49 13.06
C GLN A 8 -2.94 -1.35 13.68
N ASN A 9 -2.50 -0.09 13.53
CA ASN A 9 -3.16 1.09 14.09
C ASN A 9 -4.30 1.65 13.21
N MET A 10 -4.61 1.02 12.07
CA MET A 10 -5.73 1.38 11.19
C MET A 10 -6.91 0.43 11.40
N ASN A 11 -8.13 0.93 11.13
CA ASN A 11 -9.31 0.06 11.16
C ASN A 11 -9.18 -1.03 10.09
N VAL A 12 -9.74 -2.22 10.36
CA VAL A 12 -9.68 -3.38 9.46
C VAL A 12 -10.11 -3.03 8.03
N TRP A 13 -11.12 -2.17 7.86
CA TRP A 13 -11.62 -1.73 6.55
C TRP A 13 -10.73 -0.70 5.84
N GLU A 14 -9.88 0.02 6.56
CA GLU A 14 -8.96 1.02 6.00
C GLU A 14 -7.65 0.37 5.53
N ARG A 15 -7.26 -0.76 6.15
CA ARG A 15 -6.01 -1.47 5.84
C ARG A 15 -5.90 -1.88 4.36
N PRO A 16 -6.91 -2.49 3.70
CA PRO A 16 -6.82 -2.85 2.29
C PRO A 16 -6.62 -1.63 1.39
N VAL A 17 -7.32 -0.53 1.68
CA VAL A 17 -7.24 0.72 0.89
C VAL A 17 -5.85 1.34 1.00
N ALA A 18 -5.29 1.41 2.21
CA ALA A 18 -3.94 1.94 2.41
C ALA A 18 -2.86 1.05 1.76
N LEU A 19 -3.00 -0.27 1.84
CA LEU A 19 -2.03 -1.22 1.28
C LEU A 19 -2.08 -1.19 -0.24
N GLN A 20 -3.28 -1.14 -0.82
CA GLN A 20 -3.46 -1.03 -2.25
C GLN A 20 -2.76 0.22 -2.80
N ALA A 21 -2.89 1.37 -2.13
CA ALA A 21 -2.23 2.61 -2.56
C ALA A 21 -0.69 2.54 -2.44
N GLU A 22 -0.16 1.94 -1.36
CA GLU A 22 1.28 1.77 -1.21
C GLU A 22 1.86 0.79 -2.25
N LEU A 23 1.14 -0.30 -2.53
CA LEU A 23 1.51 -1.28 -3.55
C LEU A 23 1.44 -0.68 -4.96
N ALA A 24 0.44 0.17 -5.25
CA ALA A 24 0.34 0.86 -6.53
C ALA A 24 1.56 1.77 -6.79
N LEU A 25 1.99 2.55 -5.77
CA LEU A 25 3.19 3.37 -5.88
C LEU A 25 4.46 2.51 -6.01
N THR A 26 4.52 1.39 -5.28
CA THR A 26 5.63 0.42 -5.37
C THR A 26 5.76 -0.13 -6.79
N LEU A 27 4.65 -0.58 -7.38
CA LEU A 27 4.58 -1.05 -8.77
C LEU A 27 5.03 0.03 -9.75
N GLN A 28 4.51 1.25 -9.60
CA GLN A 28 4.88 2.38 -10.46
C GLN A 28 6.39 2.62 -10.44
N VAL A 29 7.00 2.72 -9.25
CA VAL A 29 8.43 2.99 -9.10
C VAL A 29 9.26 1.82 -9.64
N LEU A 30 8.94 0.57 -9.30
CA LEU A 30 9.70 -0.59 -9.77
C LEU A 30 9.59 -0.78 -11.28
N ALA A 31 8.45 -0.48 -11.91
CA ALA A 31 8.31 -0.51 -13.36
C ALA A 31 9.26 0.48 -14.05
N THR A 32 9.48 1.68 -13.47
CA THR A 32 10.47 2.62 -14.02
C THR A 32 11.91 2.10 -13.92
N VAL A 33 12.23 1.29 -12.90
CA VAL A 33 13.55 0.68 -12.72
C VAL A 33 13.76 -0.51 -13.66
N ALA A 34 12.71 -1.31 -13.88
CA ALA A 34 12.74 -2.41 -14.82
C ALA A 34 13.03 -1.92 -16.26
N ASN A 35 12.40 -0.82 -16.66
CA ASN A 35 12.58 -0.22 -17.98
C ASN A 35 13.99 0.37 -18.21
N SER A 36 14.75 0.65 -17.16
CA SER A 36 16.06 1.28 -17.28
C SER A 36 17.22 0.28 -17.22
N THR A 37 17.21 -0.66 -16.27
CA THR A 37 18.40 -1.48 -15.98
C THR A 37 18.14 -2.91 -15.50
N LEU A 38 16.94 -3.25 -15.00
CA LEU A 38 16.69 -4.51 -14.27
C LEU A 38 15.49 -5.34 -14.78
N GLY A 39 15.11 -5.19 -16.06
CA GLY A 39 13.95 -5.87 -16.67
C GLY A 39 13.84 -7.34 -16.32
N ASP A 40 14.81 -8.16 -16.74
CA ASP A 40 14.78 -9.63 -16.55
C ASP A 40 14.64 -10.07 -15.08
N VAL A 41 15.19 -9.28 -14.14
CA VAL A 41 15.13 -9.58 -12.70
C VAL A 41 13.78 -9.17 -12.10
N LEU A 42 13.19 -8.08 -12.60
CA LEU A 42 11.98 -7.49 -12.06
C LEU A 42 10.70 -7.98 -12.73
N ASP A 43 10.76 -8.68 -13.86
CA ASP A 43 9.59 -9.19 -14.57
C ASP A 43 8.68 -10.07 -13.68
N GLN A 44 9.25 -11.10 -13.06
CA GLN A 44 8.48 -11.98 -12.17
C GLN A 44 7.99 -11.24 -10.91
N PRO A 45 8.82 -10.47 -10.18
CA PRO A 45 8.36 -9.64 -9.07
C PRO A 45 7.22 -8.68 -9.44
N LEU A 46 7.32 -7.97 -10.56
CA LEU A 46 6.30 -7.02 -11.02
C LEU A 46 4.99 -7.72 -11.36
N SER A 47 5.06 -8.87 -12.05
CA SER A 47 3.89 -9.70 -12.34
C SER A 47 3.19 -10.16 -11.05
N THR A 48 3.96 -10.63 -10.07
CA THR A 48 3.43 -11.09 -8.78
C THR A 48 2.80 -9.95 -7.99
N LEU A 49 3.47 -8.80 -7.89
CA LEU A 49 2.95 -7.60 -7.23
C LEU A 49 1.69 -7.08 -7.93
N GLY A 50 1.64 -7.13 -9.26
CA GLY A 50 0.47 -6.75 -10.06
C GLY A 50 -0.72 -7.66 -9.76
N HIS A 51 -0.51 -8.96 -9.66
CA HIS A 51 -1.55 -9.91 -9.27
C HIS A 51 -2.10 -9.60 -7.86
N ILE A 52 -1.22 -9.36 -6.88
CA ILE A 52 -1.62 -8.98 -5.53
C ILE A 52 -2.44 -7.68 -5.54
N HIS A 53 -2.02 -6.68 -6.33
CA HIS A 53 -2.76 -5.42 -6.46
C HIS A 53 -4.18 -5.64 -7.00
N CYS A 54 -4.35 -6.46 -8.04
CA CYS A 54 -5.67 -6.79 -8.57
C CYS A 54 -6.57 -7.49 -7.54
N GLN A 55 -6.03 -8.46 -6.78
CA GLN A 55 -6.77 -9.13 -5.71
C GLN A 55 -7.19 -8.14 -4.61
N LEU A 56 -6.28 -7.26 -4.18
CA LEU A 56 -6.57 -6.23 -3.17
C LEU A 56 -7.62 -5.23 -3.65
N GLN A 57 -7.58 -4.83 -4.92
CA GLN A 57 -8.58 -3.92 -5.50
C GLN A 57 -9.98 -4.53 -5.46
N ALA A 58 -10.11 -5.83 -5.76
CA ALA A 58 -11.39 -6.54 -5.63
C ALA A 58 -11.90 -6.55 -4.19
N CYS A 59 -11.03 -6.76 -3.21
CA CYS A 59 -11.40 -6.74 -1.78
C CYS A 59 -11.76 -5.34 -1.27
N ALA A 60 -11.07 -4.29 -1.73
CA ALA A 60 -11.30 -2.92 -1.28
C ALA A 60 -12.66 -2.34 -1.77
N LEU A 61 -13.16 -2.84 -2.91
CA LEU A 61 -14.46 -2.44 -3.46
C LEU A 61 -15.64 -3.03 -2.68
N VAL A 62 -15.46 -4.16 -1.99
CA VAL A 62 -16.48 -4.77 -1.14
C VAL A 62 -16.52 -4.05 0.21
N GLN A 63 -16.97 -2.79 0.21
CA GLN A 63 -17.32 -2.13 1.47
C GLN A 63 -18.62 -2.74 2.03
N PRO A 64 -18.72 -2.96 3.35
CA PRO A 64 -19.99 -3.33 3.96
C PRO A 64 -20.99 -2.19 3.76
N THR A 65 -22.01 -2.47 2.96
CA THR A 65 -23.24 -1.68 2.98
C THR A 65 -23.89 -1.96 4.33
N ALA A 66 -23.93 -0.94 5.20
CA ALA A 66 -24.63 -0.91 6.48
C ALA A 66 -24.03 -1.73 7.66
N GLY A 67 -23.44 -1.02 8.61
CA GLY A 67 -23.20 -1.47 9.99
C GLY A 67 -23.01 -0.26 10.93
N PRO A 68 -23.41 -0.35 12.22
CA PRO A 68 -23.52 0.81 13.13
C PRO A 68 -22.20 1.58 13.22
N ARG A 69 -22.29 2.92 13.13
CA ARG A 69 -21.11 3.80 13.02
C ARG A 69 -20.51 4.07 14.40
N PRO A 70 -19.28 3.60 14.72
CA PRO A 70 -18.67 3.88 16.02
C PRO A 70 -18.10 5.31 16.06
N HIS A 71 -18.22 5.98 17.20
CA HIS A 71 -17.93 7.40 17.42
C HIS A 71 -16.43 7.82 17.35
N GLY A 72 -15.52 6.93 16.93
CA GLY A 72 -14.07 7.21 16.75
C GLY A 72 -13.61 7.57 15.33
N ARG A 73 -14.54 7.63 14.34
CA ARG A 73 -14.24 7.69 12.89
C ARG A 73 -13.38 8.87 12.41
N HIS A 74 -13.41 10.03 13.08
CA HIS A 74 -12.75 11.24 12.55
C HIS A 74 -11.23 11.13 12.49
N ARG A 75 -10.58 10.58 13.54
CA ARG A 75 -9.12 10.49 13.61
C ARG A 75 -8.54 9.46 12.65
N HIS A 76 -9.24 8.33 12.47
CA HIS A 76 -8.80 7.26 11.56
C HIS A 76 -8.97 7.63 10.09
N ARG A 77 -10.13 8.23 9.74
CA ARG A 77 -10.39 8.73 8.39
C ARG A 77 -9.38 9.80 7.98
N HIS A 78 -9.02 10.70 8.91
CA HIS A 78 -7.99 11.73 8.67
C HIS A 78 -6.60 11.12 8.43
N ARG A 79 -6.23 10.07 9.17
CA ARG A 79 -4.94 9.38 8.98
C ARG A 79 -4.87 8.72 7.60
N LEU A 80 -5.91 8.00 7.20
CA LEU A 80 -5.96 7.36 5.89
C LEU A 80 -5.92 8.42 4.77
N SER A 81 -6.75 9.46 4.84
CA SER A 81 -6.78 10.50 3.81
C SER A 81 -5.43 11.21 3.68
N HIS A 82 -4.79 11.56 4.80
CA HIS A 82 -3.47 12.18 4.80
C HIS A 82 -2.40 11.24 4.22
N TRP A 83 -2.45 9.96 4.56
CA TRP A 83 -1.54 8.96 4.00
C TRP A 83 -1.69 8.81 2.48
N LEU A 84 -2.93 8.63 2.00
CA LEU A 84 -3.22 8.54 0.57
C LEU A 84 -2.77 9.78 -0.19
N GLN A 85 -3.04 10.97 0.36
CA GLN A 85 -2.59 12.23 -0.22
C GLN A 85 -1.06 12.30 -0.30
N ARG A 86 -0.34 11.86 0.74
CA ARG A 86 1.12 11.82 0.72
C ARG A 86 1.65 10.88 -0.35
N LEU A 87 1.09 9.67 -0.49
CA LEU A 87 1.47 8.71 -1.53
C LEU A 87 1.24 9.28 -2.92
N GLN A 88 0.07 9.89 -3.16
CA GLN A 88 -0.28 10.50 -4.45
C GLN A 88 0.67 11.65 -4.82
N GLN A 89 1.11 12.43 -3.85
CA GLN A 89 2.02 13.57 -4.08
C GLN A 89 3.49 13.16 -4.16
N ALA A 90 3.85 11.94 -3.74
CA ALA A 90 5.23 11.49 -3.66
C ALA A 90 5.99 11.55 -5.01
N PRO A 91 5.42 11.07 -6.14
CA PRO A 91 6.08 11.16 -7.44
C PRO A 91 6.41 12.58 -7.90
N GLN A 92 5.70 13.59 -7.40
CA GLN A 92 5.89 15.00 -7.76
C GLN A 92 6.80 15.75 -6.79
N LYS A 93 6.93 15.28 -5.55
CA LYS A 93 7.62 15.99 -4.46
C LYS A 93 8.97 15.39 -4.09
N GLU A 94 9.21 14.13 -4.41
CA GLU A 94 10.43 13.42 -4.05
C GLU A 94 11.26 13.13 -5.31
N PRO A 95 12.60 13.21 -5.23
CA PRO A 95 13.44 12.85 -6.36
C PRO A 95 13.32 11.33 -6.65
N PRO A 96 13.44 10.90 -7.92
CA PRO A 96 13.25 9.49 -8.30
C PRO A 96 14.09 8.50 -7.51
N GLY A 97 15.38 8.81 -7.26
CA GLY A 97 16.26 7.96 -6.48
C GLY A 97 15.80 7.78 -5.02
N CYS A 98 15.22 8.82 -4.41
CA CYS A 98 14.65 8.71 -3.06
C CYS A 98 13.45 7.75 -3.05
N LEU A 99 12.58 7.81 -4.05
CA LEU A 99 11.44 6.91 -4.17
C LEU A 99 11.90 5.46 -4.37
N GLN A 100 12.85 5.21 -5.28
CA GLN A 100 13.41 3.88 -5.51
C GLN A 100 13.93 3.26 -4.21
N ILE A 101 14.79 3.99 -3.49
CA ILE A 101 15.35 3.57 -2.21
C ILE A 101 14.23 3.30 -1.19
N SER A 102 13.27 4.22 -1.09
CA SER A 102 12.17 4.11 -0.13
C SER A 102 11.30 2.87 -0.41
N VAL A 103 11.01 2.58 -1.67
CA VAL A 103 10.23 1.39 -2.08
C VAL A 103 11.01 0.11 -1.83
N MET A 104 12.30 0.07 -2.20
CA MET A 104 13.16 -1.10 -1.98
C MET A 104 13.26 -1.47 -0.50
N PHE A 105 13.49 -0.50 0.38
CA PHE A 105 13.57 -0.74 1.82
C PHE A 105 12.24 -1.19 2.45
N ASN A 106 11.10 -0.85 1.83
CA ASN A 106 9.79 -1.23 2.34
C ASN A 106 9.24 -2.51 1.73
N LEU A 107 9.86 -3.08 0.69
CA LEU A 107 9.30 -4.19 -0.07
C LEU A 107 9.01 -5.42 0.79
N PHE A 108 9.98 -5.86 1.60
CA PHE A 108 9.77 -7.01 2.49
C PHE A 108 8.72 -6.72 3.57
N ARG A 109 8.73 -5.52 4.17
CA ARG A 109 7.73 -5.09 5.15
C ARG A 109 6.31 -5.17 4.56
N LEU A 110 6.14 -4.64 3.35
CA LEU A 110 4.88 -4.66 2.60
C LEU A 110 4.40 -6.11 2.39
N LEU A 111 5.29 -7.00 1.93
CA LEU A 111 4.95 -8.38 1.57
C LEU A 111 4.72 -9.30 2.78
N THR A 112 5.50 -9.16 3.85
CA THR A 112 5.46 -10.12 4.97
C THR A 112 4.64 -9.64 6.15
N LEU A 113 4.54 -8.32 6.37
CA LEU A 113 3.83 -7.75 7.50
C LEU A 113 2.49 -7.15 7.07
N ASP A 114 2.49 -6.21 6.14
CA ASP A 114 1.28 -5.47 5.81
C ASP A 114 0.27 -6.34 5.06
N LEU A 115 0.74 -7.09 4.05
CA LEU A 115 -0.10 -8.01 3.30
C LEU A 115 -0.68 -9.12 4.19
N ARG A 116 0.15 -9.68 5.08
CA ARG A 116 -0.30 -10.65 6.10
C ARG A 116 -1.36 -10.03 7.00
N CYS A 117 -1.14 -8.79 7.48
CA CYS A 117 -2.09 -8.10 8.34
C CYS A 117 -3.45 -7.88 7.67
N VAL A 118 -3.45 -7.49 6.39
CA VAL A 118 -4.67 -7.34 5.59
C VAL A 118 -5.36 -8.70 5.39
N ALA A 119 -4.62 -9.74 5.05
CA ALA A 119 -5.16 -11.09 4.86
C ALA A 119 -5.77 -11.67 6.14
N SER A 120 -5.18 -11.38 7.30
CA SER A 120 -5.68 -11.82 8.62
C SER A 120 -6.90 -11.02 9.11
N GLY A 121 -7.22 -9.87 8.49
CA GLY A 121 -8.37 -9.05 8.85
C GLY A 121 -8.36 -8.61 10.32
N HIS A 122 -9.40 -8.99 11.07
CA HIS A 122 -9.56 -8.68 12.49
C HIS A 122 -8.57 -9.41 13.41
N LEU A 123 -7.92 -10.47 12.92
CA LEU A 123 -6.91 -11.24 13.67
C LEU A 123 -5.52 -10.56 13.66
N CYS A 124 -5.34 -9.51 12.87
CA CYS A 124 -4.12 -8.71 12.90
C CYS A 124 -4.17 -7.68 14.04
N VAL A 125 -3.43 -8.00 15.11
CA VAL A 125 -3.15 -7.20 16.32
C VAL A 125 -1.78 -6.55 16.26
#